data_AF-A0A553P7J1-F1
#
_entry.id   AF-A0A553P7J1-F1
#
_cell.length_a   1.000
_cell.length_b   1.000
_cell.length_c   1.000
_cell.angle_alpha   90.00
_cell.angle_beta   90.00
_cell.angle_gamma   90.00
#
_symmetry.space_group_name_H-M   'P 1'
#
loop_
_entity.id
_entity.type
_entity.pdbx_description
1 polymer ?
#
loop_
_entity_poly.entity_id
_entity_poly.type
_entity_poly.pdbx_seq_one_letter_code
_entity_poly.pdbx_strand_id
1 'polypeptide(L)'
;MKIVFFCPLKWRNIGHATSKLYSESSTSKTSQSNPIVHWAHEIMNLIKIILLAILHGEAIQGSKLISSSCVKDTKWNSKNVGRNLRRWIDSILVREDYKIGQTYTTFGFWDEAKTRLKFAGVMNEQNRALGRFWSSLALHEDSNFVNGFLYGNPDAEDTITATNSQVEHLARMKSERDIGFEDLKTALVGSFNGSVMLAAQQTKVVKERCERGVKRIKVKRPENQTTVVKFSRPDAHHFLGPTIPDPYERKTVYIKHSPGKGDGVYAMHTNAINLDGDLSMNIPPAFHSVVQFRATLAHKTNHKFLSPSAYFTKAFHPRFGHIRALVAERFIPRGQEVSVNYGYHWNPTNWPQWYLKLYEEELGLVGDQENVFG
;
A
#
# COMPACT_ATOMS: atom_id res chain seq x y z
N MET A 1 -36.53 7.62 -2.62
CA MET A 1 -35.08 7.89 -2.67
C MET A 1 -34.77 8.86 -1.53
N LYS A 2 -33.82 8.58 -0.63
CA LYS A 2 -33.51 9.43 0.54
C LYS A 2 -31.99 9.57 0.71
N ILE A 3 -31.52 10.79 0.98
CA ILE A 3 -30.16 11.10 1.43
C ILE A 3 -30.28 12.09 2.59
N VAL A 4 -29.69 11.76 3.76
CA VAL A 4 -29.36 12.70 4.85
C VAL A 4 -28.14 12.14 5.60
N PHE A 5 -27.17 13.00 5.94
CA PHE A 5 -26.05 12.78 6.89
C PHE A 5 -26.39 13.51 8.22
N PHE A 6 -25.88 13.20 9.44
CA PHE A 6 -24.47 13.38 9.87
C PHE A 6 -24.25 12.98 11.37
N CYS A 7 -23.01 12.58 11.74
CA CYS A 7 -22.34 12.82 13.05
C CYS A 7 -22.79 12.03 14.34
N PRO A 8 -22.11 12.12 15.52
CA PRO A 8 -20.98 11.24 15.89
C PRO A 8 -21.01 10.59 17.32
N LEU A 9 -19.90 9.94 17.70
CA LEU A 9 -19.38 9.59 19.06
C LEU A 9 -19.70 8.23 19.73
N LYS A 10 -18.71 7.83 20.56
CA LYS A 10 -18.61 6.71 21.54
C LYS A 10 -19.81 6.70 22.53
N TRP A 11 -20.18 5.63 23.27
CA TRP A 11 -19.37 4.56 23.93
C TRP A 11 -20.26 3.43 24.52
N ARG A 12 -19.63 2.29 24.87
CA ARG A 12 -20.02 1.21 25.84
C ARG A 12 -21.15 0.19 25.57
N ASN A 13 -20.79 -1.04 25.98
CA ASN A 13 -21.53 -2.31 26.07
C ASN A 13 -22.87 -2.25 26.85
N ILE A 14 -23.78 -3.17 26.50
CA ILE A 14 -24.43 -4.20 27.36
C ILE A 14 -24.92 -5.33 26.42
N GLY A 15 -24.96 -6.58 26.89
CA GLY A 15 -25.14 -7.78 26.04
C GLY A 15 -26.53 -8.42 26.02
N HIS A 16 -26.62 -9.53 25.27
CA HIS A 16 -27.65 -10.59 25.25
C HIS A 16 -29.15 -10.24 25.45
N ALA A 17 -29.94 -10.44 24.38
CA ALA A 17 -31.18 -11.21 24.46
C ALA A 17 -31.56 -11.78 23.08
N THR A 18 -31.83 -13.09 23.03
CA THR A 18 -32.42 -13.78 21.87
C THR A 18 -33.91 -14.02 22.11
N SER A 19 -34.80 -13.64 21.17
CA SER A 19 -36.09 -14.34 21.01
C SER A 19 -36.77 -14.09 19.66
N LYS A 20 -37.53 -15.11 19.26
CA LYS A 20 -38.26 -15.30 18.00
C LYS A 20 -39.37 -14.28 17.74
N LEU A 21 -39.64 -14.10 16.43
CA LEU A 21 -40.96 -14.05 15.77
C LEU A 21 -42.20 -13.75 16.63
N TYR A 22 -42.95 -12.71 16.28
CA TYR A 22 -44.33 -12.88 15.81
C TYR A 22 -44.76 -11.73 14.89
N SER A 23 -45.75 -12.00 14.04
CA SER A 23 -46.34 -11.05 13.10
C SER A 23 -47.42 -10.17 13.74
N GLU A 24 -47.51 -8.90 13.35
CA GLU A 24 -48.80 -8.20 13.35
C GLU A 24 -48.84 -7.06 12.33
N SER A 25 -49.93 -6.99 11.57
CA SER A 25 -50.14 -6.05 10.47
C SER A 25 -51.08 -4.92 10.88
N SER A 26 -50.60 -3.67 10.89
CA SER A 26 -51.44 -2.49 11.11
C SER A 26 -51.42 -1.57 9.89
N THR A 27 -52.50 -1.59 9.10
CA THR A 27 -52.67 -0.72 7.93
C THR A 27 -53.13 0.68 8.34
N SER A 28 -52.21 1.65 8.36
CA SER A 28 -52.58 3.07 8.51
C SER A 28 -53.00 3.67 7.16
N LYS A 29 -54.21 4.24 7.08
CA LYS A 29 -54.70 4.95 5.89
C LYS A 29 -54.01 6.32 5.74
N THR A 30 -52.97 6.39 4.93
CA THR A 30 -52.42 7.69 4.46
C THR A 30 -53.31 8.29 3.38
N SER A 31 -53.70 9.55 3.52
CA SER A 31 -54.46 10.26 2.48
C SER A 31 -53.64 10.39 1.20
N GLN A 32 -54.23 9.99 0.07
CA GLN A 32 -53.62 10.17 -1.25
C GLN A 32 -53.69 11.66 -1.63
N SER A 33 -52.59 12.38 -1.44
CA SER A 33 -52.38 13.69 -2.06
C SER A 33 -52.33 13.52 -3.58
N ASN A 34 -52.99 14.40 -4.33
CA ASN A 34 -53.10 14.30 -5.78
C ASN A 34 -51.69 14.27 -6.45
N PRO A 35 -51.34 13.21 -7.21
CA PRO A 35 -49.99 13.04 -7.77
C PRO A 35 -49.58 14.16 -8.73
N ILE A 36 -50.54 14.84 -9.38
CA ILE A 36 -50.27 15.99 -10.25
C ILE A 36 -49.68 17.16 -9.46
N VAL A 37 -50.16 17.38 -8.22
CA VAL A 37 -49.66 18.47 -7.35
C VAL A 37 -48.24 18.17 -6.88
N HIS A 38 -47.93 16.91 -6.55
CA HIS A 38 -46.57 16.49 -6.21
C HIS A 38 -45.61 16.65 -7.40
N TRP A 39 -46.03 16.25 -8.60
CA TRP A 39 -45.20 16.36 -9.81
C TRP A 39 -44.93 17.82 -10.19
N ALA A 40 -45.94 18.70 -10.10
CA ALA A 40 -45.78 20.14 -10.32
C ALA A 40 -44.82 20.78 -9.28
N HIS A 41 -44.86 20.34 -8.02
CA HIS A 41 -43.99 20.87 -6.98
C HIS A 41 -42.51 20.47 -7.19
N GLU A 42 -42.25 19.23 -7.60
CA GLU A 42 -40.91 18.76 -7.98
C GLU A 42 -40.35 19.55 -9.18
N ILE A 43 -41.15 19.76 -10.23
CA ILE A 43 -40.73 20.55 -11.40
C ILE A 43 -40.43 22.01 -11.02
N MET A 44 -41.27 22.64 -10.20
CA MET A 44 -41.03 24.02 -9.76
C MET A 44 -39.79 24.15 -8.86
N ASN A 45 -39.47 23.13 -8.07
CA ASN A 45 -38.20 23.07 -7.33
C ASN A 45 -37.00 22.90 -8.28
N LEU A 46 -37.10 22.03 -9.29
CA LEU A 46 -36.04 21.84 -10.29
C LEU A 46 -35.77 23.14 -11.08
N ILE A 47 -36.83 23.83 -11.52
CA ILE A 47 -36.73 25.12 -12.21
C ILE A 47 -36.13 26.19 -11.31
N LYS A 48 -36.50 26.24 -10.01
CA LYS A 48 -35.85 27.15 -9.05
C LYS A 48 -34.36 26.88 -8.90
N ILE A 49 -33.93 25.62 -8.81
CA ILE A 49 -32.51 25.26 -8.71
C ILE A 49 -31.74 25.71 -9.95
N ILE A 50 -32.30 25.47 -11.15
CA ILE A 50 -31.70 25.88 -12.43
C ILE A 50 -31.62 27.42 -12.53
N LEU A 51 -32.71 28.13 -12.19
CA LEU A 51 -32.70 29.60 -12.20
C LEU A 51 -31.77 30.19 -11.16
N LEU A 52 -31.65 29.61 -9.97
CA LEU A 52 -30.67 30.03 -8.97
C LEU A 52 -29.24 29.84 -9.46
N ALA A 53 -28.95 28.73 -10.16
CA ALA A 53 -27.63 28.48 -10.74
C ALA A 53 -27.30 29.42 -11.93
N ILE A 54 -28.31 29.87 -12.68
CA ILE A 54 -28.14 30.85 -13.78
C ILE A 54 -28.00 32.27 -13.24
N LEU A 55 -28.78 32.64 -12.22
CA LEU A 55 -28.80 33.99 -11.65
C LEU A 55 -27.59 34.26 -10.74
N HIS A 56 -27.10 33.26 -10.01
CA HIS A 56 -25.80 33.33 -9.32
C HIS A 56 -24.68 33.03 -10.31
N GLY A 57 -24.59 33.85 -11.35
CA GLY A 57 -23.52 33.85 -12.35
C GLY A 57 -22.18 34.31 -11.78
N GLU A 58 -21.76 33.73 -10.66
CA GLU A 58 -20.34 33.59 -10.36
C GLU A 58 -19.72 32.85 -11.56
N ALA A 59 -18.86 33.54 -12.30
CA ALA A 59 -18.01 32.88 -13.27
C ALA A 59 -17.31 31.73 -12.54
N ILE A 60 -17.53 30.48 -12.98
CA ILE A 60 -16.90 29.29 -12.37
C ILE A 60 -15.39 29.44 -12.56
N GLN A 61 -14.75 30.02 -11.56
CA GLN A 61 -13.43 30.59 -11.67
C GLN A 61 -12.38 29.48 -11.60
N GLY A 62 -12.20 28.80 -12.74
CA GLY A 62 -11.25 27.70 -12.94
C GLY A 62 -11.41 26.57 -11.93
N SER A 63 -12.22 25.57 -12.27
CA SER A 63 -12.32 24.33 -11.47
C SER A 63 -10.92 23.83 -11.12
N LYS A 64 -10.59 23.79 -9.82
CA LYS A 64 -9.24 23.46 -9.36
C LYS A 64 -8.89 22.02 -9.75
N LEU A 65 -8.15 21.90 -10.86
CA LEU A 65 -7.35 20.73 -11.25
C LEU A 65 -6.66 20.17 -10.00
N ILE A 66 -6.93 18.90 -9.71
CA ILE A 66 -6.29 18.05 -8.69
C ILE A 66 -5.80 18.79 -7.44
N SER A 67 -6.63 18.74 -6.39
CA SER A 67 -6.16 19.13 -5.06
C SER A 67 -5.04 18.19 -4.63
N SER A 68 -3.83 18.72 -4.54
CA SER A 68 -2.72 18.15 -3.79
C SER A 68 -2.08 19.24 -2.94
N SER A 69 -1.32 18.86 -1.91
CA SER A 69 -0.55 19.82 -1.11
C SER A 69 0.59 20.54 -1.87
N CYS A 70 0.76 20.26 -3.16
CA CYS A 70 1.84 20.76 -4.01
C CYS A 70 1.37 21.92 -4.93
N VAL A 71 0.61 22.86 -4.37
CA VAL A 71 -0.16 23.90 -5.10
C VAL A 71 0.72 24.95 -5.79
N LYS A 72 1.92 25.23 -5.26
CA LYS A 72 2.83 26.27 -5.78
C LYS A 72 4.24 25.72 -5.92
N ASP A 73 4.95 26.19 -6.93
CA ASP A 73 6.37 25.87 -7.13
C ASP A 73 7.20 26.30 -5.92
N THR A 74 8.12 25.43 -5.49
CA THR A 74 8.99 25.71 -4.34
C THR A 74 10.46 25.60 -4.69
N LYS A 75 11.30 26.27 -3.88
CA LYS A 75 12.73 25.98 -3.85
C LYS A 75 12.96 24.54 -3.36
N TRP A 76 14.15 23.99 -3.66
CA TRP A 76 14.57 22.67 -3.20
C TRP A 76 14.70 22.61 -1.68
N ASN A 77 13.96 21.70 -1.06
CA ASN A 77 13.97 21.42 0.36
C ASN A 77 14.69 20.09 0.67
N SER A 78 15.59 20.09 1.66
CA SER A 78 16.30 18.90 2.17
C SER A 78 15.80 18.41 3.54
N LYS A 79 14.91 19.16 4.21
CA LYS A 79 14.38 18.81 5.53
C LYS A 79 13.14 17.93 5.39
N ASN A 80 13.06 16.84 6.17
CA ASN A 80 11.88 15.96 6.24
C ASN A 80 11.40 15.35 4.90
N VAL A 81 12.27 15.24 3.88
CA VAL A 81 11.95 14.79 2.51
C VAL A 81 10.91 13.67 2.44
N GLY A 82 11.19 12.50 3.01
CA GLY A 82 10.24 11.37 2.97
C GLY A 82 8.87 11.62 3.63
N ARG A 83 8.81 12.43 4.70
CA ARG A 83 7.54 12.84 5.34
C ARG A 83 6.76 13.81 4.43
N ASN A 84 7.46 14.71 3.74
CA ASN A 84 6.85 15.65 2.81
C ASN A 84 6.34 14.96 1.54
N LEU A 85 7.10 13.97 1.04
CA LEU A 85 6.67 13.13 -0.09
C LEU A 85 5.45 12.28 0.28
N ARG A 86 5.44 11.66 1.48
CA ARG A 86 4.27 10.90 1.97
C ARG A 86 3.03 11.80 2.06
N ARG A 87 3.13 12.92 2.78
CA ARG A 87 2.05 13.93 2.86
C ARG A 87 1.57 14.43 1.50
N TRP A 88 2.46 14.55 0.51
CA TRP A 88 2.06 14.89 -0.84
C TRP A 88 1.26 13.77 -1.50
N ILE A 89 1.80 12.55 -1.54
CA ILE A 89 1.13 11.38 -2.12
C ILE A 89 -0.26 11.16 -1.50
N ASP A 90 -0.36 11.24 -0.17
CA ASP A 90 -1.62 11.04 0.56
C ASP A 90 -2.60 12.22 0.39
N SER A 91 -2.13 13.37 -0.11
CA SER A 91 -2.96 14.53 -0.41
C SER A 91 -3.48 14.59 -1.85
N ILE A 92 -3.08 13.68 -2.76
CA ILE A 92 -3.51 13.69 -4.17
C ILE A 92 -4.96 13.20 -4.26
N LEU A 93 -5.90 14.14 -4.33
CA LEU A 93 -7.31 13.82 -4.60
C LEU A 93 -7.55 13.76 -6.10
N VAL A 94 -8.07 12.63 -6.57
CA VAL A 94 -8.49 12.48 -7.97
C VAL A 94 -9.97 12.78 -8.09
N ARG A 95 -10.30 13.47 -9.18
CA ARG A 95 -11.64 13.92 -9.54
C ARG A 95 -12.08 13.21 -10.82
N GLU A 96 -13.26 12.61 -10.78
CA GLU A 96 -13.80 11.75 -11.84
C GLU A 96 -14.41 12.54 -13.00
N ASP A 97 -14.68 13.84 -12.79
CA ASP A 97 -15.33 14.76 -13.72
C ASP A 97 -14.39 15.39 -14.76
N TYR A 98 -13.11 15.01 -14.79
CA TYR A 98 -12.12 15.66 -15.64
C TYR A 98 -12.07 15.09 -17.08
N LYS A 99 -12.67 15.81 -18.03
CA LYS A 99 -12.53 15.53 -19.47
C LYS A 99 -11.16 15.97 -19.99
N ILE A 100 -10.45 15.04 -20.63
CA ILE A 100 -9.21 15.30 -21.37
C ILE A 100 -9.52 16.26 -22.52
N GLY A 101 -8.95 17.47 -22.51
CA GLY A 101 -9.25 18.46 -23.55
C GLY A 101 -8.70 19.88 -23.39
N GLN A 102 -8.06 20.25 -22.27
CA GLN A 102 -7.38 21.56 -22.15
C GLN A 102 -6.05 21.46 -21.37
N THR A 103 -4.95 21.75 -22.08
CA THR A 103 -3.64 22.24 -21.58
C THR A 103 -3.12 21.77 -20.22
N TYR A 104 -2.13 20.87 -20.25
CA TYR A 104 -1.11 20.65 -19.20
C TYR A 104 -1.62 20.37 -17.78
N THR A 105 -2.54 19.42 -17.64
CA THR A 105 -3.06 19.04 -16.32
C THR A 105 -2.08 18.13 -15.56
N THR A 106 -1.93 18.40 -14.27
CA THR A 106 -1.36 17.42 -13.33
C THR A 106 -2.40 16.33 -13.11
N PHE A 107 -2.07 15.09 -13.45
CA PHE A 107 -2.93 13.94 -13.23
C PHE A 107 -2.43 13.13 -12.05
N GLY A 108 -3.39 12.66 -11.26
CA GLY A 108 -3.31 11.45 -10.49
C GLY A 108 -4.31 10.47 -11.10
N PHE A 109 -3.95 9.20 -11.19
CA PHE A 109 -4.93 8.13 -11.37
C PHE A 109 -4.82 7.22 -10.15
N TRP A 110 -5.95 6.85 -9.56
CA TRP A 110 -5.98 5.73 -8.62
C TRP A 110 -6.37 4.45 -9.38
N ASP A 111 -6.24 3.29 -8.74
CA ASP A 111 -6.93 2.07 -9.19
C ASP A 111 -8.46 2.22 -9.12
N GLU A 112 -9.20 1.27 -9.70
CA GLU A 112 -10.67 1.34 -9.76
C GLU A 112 -11.32 1.39 -8.37
N ALA A 113 -10.70 0.70 -7.40
CA ALA A 113 -11.07 0.75 -5.99
C ALA A 113 -10.65 2.05 -5.26
N LYS A 114 -9.98 2.99 -5.94
CA LYS A 114 -9.44 4.27 -5.42
C LYS A 114 -8.51 4.13 -4.21
N THR A 115 -7.86 2.98 -4.04
CA THR A 115 -7.00 2.66 -2.90
C THR A 115 -5.52 3.03 -3.12
N ARG A 116 -5.01 2.95 -4.36
CA ARG A 116 -3.61 3.27 -4.73
C ARG A 116 -3.44 4.23 -5.90
N LEU A 117 -2.52 5.18 -5.74
CA LEU A 117 -2.02 6.07 -6.79
C LEU A 117 -1.21 5.28 -7.85
N LYS A 118 -1.77 5.08 -9.05
CA LYS A 118 -1.11 4.44 -10.21
C LYS A 118 -0.11 5.37 -10.90
N PHE A 119 -0.42 6.66 -11.02
CA PHE A 119 0.40 7.67 -11.71
C PHE A 119 0.30 9.02 -11.00
N ALA A 120 1.39 9.82 -10.99
CA ALA A 120 1.34 11.25 -10.71
C ALA A 120 2.34 12.05 -11.57
N GLY A 121 1.86 12.93 -12.44
CA GLY A 121 2.67 13.66 -13.41
C GLY A 121 1.87 14.70 -14.17
N VAL A 122 2.53 15.47 -15.05
CA VAL A 122 1.84 16.33 -16.03
C VAL A 122 1.62 15.51 -17.30
N MET A 123 0.47 15.64 -17.96
CA MET A 123 0.24 15.02 -19.28
C MET A 123 -0.11 16.07 -20.35
N ASN A 124 0.08 15.71 -21.62
CA ASN A 124 -0.42 16.45 -22.78
C ASN A 124 -1.85 16.03 -23.16
N GLU A 125 -2.38 16.62 -24.23
CA GLU A 125 -3.73 16.35 -24.75
C GLU A 125 -3.90 14.95 -25.34
N GLN A 126 -2.80 14.25 -25.62
CA GLN A 126 -2.74 12.86 -26.09
C GLN A 126 -2.51 11.86 -24.95
N ASN A 127 -2.71 12.27 -23.69
CA ASN A 127 -2.45 11.52 -22.45
C ASN A 127 -1.00 11.08 -22.23
N ARG A 128 -0.05 11.64 -23.00
CA ARG A 128 1.39 11.34 -22.83
C ARG A 128 1.98 12.12 -21.67
N ALA A 129 2.87 11.51 -20.92
CA ALA A 129 3.53 12.15 -19.79
C ALA A 129 4.52 13.23 -20.26
N LEU A 130 4.57 14.36 -19.55
CA LEU A 130 5.40 15.52 -19.89
C LEU A 130 6.51 15.74 -18.87
N GLY A 131 7.68 15.21 -19.20
CA GLY A 131 8.83 15.15 -18.31
C GLY A 131 8.56 14.19 -17.14
N ARG A 132 9.25 14.40 -16.00
CA ARG A 132 9.24 13.38 -14.94
C ARG A 132 7.85 13.13 -14.34
N PHE A 133 7.54 11.87 -14.08
CA PHE A 133 6.33 11.44 -13.40
C PHE A 133 6.65 10.38 -12.35
N TRP A 134 5.66 10.06 -11.53
CA TRP A 134 5.64 8.96 -10.59
C TRP A 134 4.69 7.88 -11.12
N SER A 135 5.06 6.60 -11.01
CA SER A 135 4.20 5.47 -11.40
C SER A 135 4.30 4.35 -10.39
N SER A 136 3.20 3.69 -10.03
CA SER A 136 3.20 2.49 -9.16
C SER A 136 3.89 1.32 -9.88
N LEU A 137 4.73 0.55 -9.17
CA LEU A 137 5.42 -0.61 -9.75
C LEU A 137 4.47 -1.73 -10.17
N ALA A 138 3.44 -2.03 -9.38
CA ALA A 138 2.45 -3.01 -9.78
C ALA A 138 1.38 -2.36 -10.64
N LEU A 139 1.28 -2.87 -11.86
CA LEU A 139 0.11 -2.75 -12.74
C LEU A 139 -0.84 -3.96 -12.57
N HIS A 140 -0.53 -4.92 -11.69
CA HIS A 140 -1.39 -6.07 -11.43
C HIS A 140 -2.76 -5.61 -10.93
N GLU A 141 -3.81 -6.24 -11.45
CA GLU A 141 -5.21 -5.87 -11.17
C GLU A 141 -5.58 -6.12 -9.69
N ASP A 142 -4.89 -7.06 -9.03
CA ASP A 142 -4.98 -7.31 -7.60
C ASP A 142 -4.54 -6.09 -6.76
N SER A 143 -5.53 -5.36 -6.27
CA SER A 143 -5.42 -4.16 -5.43
C SER A 143 -4.83 -4.38 -4.02
N ASN A 144 -4.10 -5.48 -3.78
CA ASN A 144 -3.59 -5.86 -2.46
C ASN A 144 -2.04 -5.81 -2.31
N PHE A 145 -1.26 -5.72 -3.39
CA PHE A 145 0.22 -5.71 -3.31
C PHE A 145 0.81 -4.43 -2.70
N VAL A 146 1.70 -4.50 -1.71
CA VAL A 146 2.51 -3.33 -1.28
C VAL A 146 3.56 -3.01 -2.36
N ASN A 147 3.63 -1.74 -2.79
CA ASN A 147 4.30 -1.34 -4.02
C ASN A 147 5.08 -0.04 -3.89
N GLY A 148 6.35 -0.05 -4.32
CA GLY A 148 7.03 1.20 -4.62
C GLY A 148 6.56 1.92 -5.88
N PHE A 149 7.02 3.15 -6.04
CA PHE A 149 6.93 3.94 -7.24
C PHE A 149 8.21 3.83 -8.07
N LEU A 150 8.09 3.99 -9.37
CA LEU A 150 9.13 4.48 -10.24
C LEU A 150 9.00 5.99 -10.37
N TYR A 151 10.13 6.69 -10.47
CA TYR A 151 10.19 8.11 -10.79
C TYR A 151 11.20 8.32 -11.92
N GLY A 152 10.76 8.88 -13.04
CA GLY A 152 11.58 9.03 -14.24
C GLY A 152 10.88 9.87 -15.30
N ASN A 153 11.59 10.21 -16.38
CA ASN A 153 10.96 10.71 -17.61
C ASN A 153 10.35 9.53 -18.39
N PRO A 154 9.29 9.75 -19.18
CA PRO A 154 8.80 8.76 -20.12
C PRO A 154 9.76 8.62 -21.31
N ASP A 155 9.66 7.47 -21.96
CA ASP A 155 10.14 7.23 -23.32
C ASP A 155 9.08 7.60 -24.37
N ALA A 156 9.26 7.15 -25.62
CA ALA A 156 8.33 7.38 -26.72
C ALA A 156 7.02 6.58 -26.64
N GLU A 157 6.96 5.56 -25.76
CA GLU A 157 5.85 4.65 -25.53
C GLU A 157 5.13 4.95 -24.19
N ASP A 158 5.44 6.09 -23.57
CA ASP A 158 4.99 6.50 -22.23
C ASP A 158 5.37 5.53 -21.09
N THR A 159 6.30 4.60 -21.36
CA THR A 159 6.88 3.73 -20.33
C THR A 159 8.13 4.37 -19.73
N ILE A 160 8.72 3.69 -18.74
CA ILE A 160 9.98 4.10 -18.11
C ILE A 160 11.11 3.18 -18.63
N THR A 161 11.38 3.20 -19.93
CA THR A 161 12.69 2.75 -20.42
C THR A 161 13.73 3.86 -20.19
N ALA A 162 14.83 3.49 -19.54
CA ALA A 162 15.95 4.40 -19.36
C ALA A 162 17.26 3.63 -19.41
N THR A 163 18.01 3.85 -20.48
CA THR A 163 19.43 3.51 -20.57
C THR A 163 20.31 4.61 -19.96
N ASN A 164 19.85 5.87 -19.98
CA ASN A 164 20.63 7.06 -19.60
C ASN A 164 19.91 8.08 -18.71
N SER A 165 18.67 7.83 -18.26
CA SER A 165 17.92 8.74 -17.39
C SER A 165 17.78 8.20 -15.97
N GLN A 166 17.76 9.10 -14.97
CA GLN A 166 17.68 8.72 -13.55
C GLN A 166 16.29 8.17 -13.21
N VAL A 167 16.10 6.87 -13.40
CA VAL A 167 14.92 6.16 -12.88
C VAL A 167 15.19 5.83 -11.43
N GLU A 168 14.46 6.51 -10.55
CA GLU A 168 14.59 6.43 -9.11
C GLU A 168 13.41 5.59 -8.57
N HIS A 169 13.69 4.39 -8.07
CA HIS A 169 12.68 3.57 -7.42
C HIS A 169 12.48 4.01 -5.96
N LEU A 170 11.22 4.16 -5.49
CA LEU A 170 10.88 4.61 -4.14
C LEU A 170 9.70 3.83 -3.53
N ALA A 171 9.95 3.08 -2.46
CA ALA A 171 8.97 2.22 -1.81
C ALA A 171 7.74 3.01 -1.20
N ARG A 172 6.50 2.58 -1.53
CA ARG A 172 5.11 2.92 -1.09
C ARG A 172 4.33 1.81 -0.31
N MET A 173 4.46 1.69 1.00
CA MET A 173 3.47 0.96 1.83
C MET A 173 2.28 1.85 2.21
N LYS A 174 1.06 1.37 1.92
CA LYS A 174 -0.21 1.87 2.46
C LYS A 174 -0.98 0.66 3.01
N SER A 175 -1.33 0.69 4.29
CA SER A 175 -2.27 -0.23 4.92
C SER A 175 -3.48 0.57 5.40
N GLU A 176 -4.69 0.02 5.35
CA GLU A 176 -5.87 0.72 5.89
C GLU A 176 -5.82 0.87 7.43
N ARG A 177 -4.83 0.23 8.08
CA ARG A 177 -4.49 0.37 9.50
C ARG A 177 -3.04 0.83 9.63
N ASP A 178 -2.79 2.10 9.32
CA ASP A 178 -1.44 2.67 9.11
C ASP A 178 -0.62 2.90 10.40
N ILE A 179 0.24 1.94 10.77
CA ILE A 179 1.58 2.22 11.33
C ILE A 179 2.64 1.40 10.57
N GLY A 180 2.84 1.70 9.28
CA GLY A 180 3.83 1.03 8.42
C GLY A 180 4.63 2.02 7.57
N PHE A 181 5.93 2.15 7.82
CA PHE A 181 6.80 3.00 7.02
C PHE A 181 7.25 2.29 5.74
N GLU A 182 7.26 3.06 4.64
CA GLU A 182 8.31 2.99 3.62
C GLU A 182 8.84 4.42 3.47
N ASP A 183 10.17 4.56 3.55
CA ASP A 183 10.81 5.79 4.04
C ASP A 183 10.78 6.97 3.06
N LEU A 184 10.39 6.72 1.80
CA LEU A 184 10.46 7.64 0.64
C LEU A 184 11.81 8.40 0.59
N LYS A 185 12.88 7.71 0.99
CA LYS A 185 14.25 8.21 1.06
C LYS A 185 15.23 7.21 0.48
N THR A 186 15.06 5.92 0.72
CA THR A 186 15.88 4.86 0.14
C THR A 186 15.45 4.66 -1.31
N ALA A 187 16.39 4.78 -2.24
CA ALA A 187 16.12 4.60 -3.65
C ALA A 187 17.09 3.63 -4.31
N LEU A 188 16.65 3.02 -5.42
CA LEU A 188 17.53 2.37 -6.39
C LEU A 188 17.54 3.26 -7.64
N VAL A 189 18.73 3.61 -8.14
CA VAL A 189 18.89 4.41 -9.36
C VAL A 189 19.74 3.68 -10.39
N GLY A 190 19.28 3.67 -11.64
CA GLY A 190 19.98 3.00 -12.74
C GLY A 190 19.08 2.79 -13.95
N SER A 191 19.35 1.73 -14.70
CA SER A 191 18.66 1.39 -15.94
C SER A 191 17.47 0.45 -15.73
N PHE A 192 16.35 0.78 -16.37
CA PHE A 192 15.09 0.05 -16.33
C PHE A 192 14.53 -0.13 -17.75
N ASN A 193 13.77 -1.20 -17.95
CA ASN A 193 12.95 -1.42 -19.14
C ASN A 193 11.49 -1.57 -18.68
N GLY A 194 10.68 -0.52 -18.88
CA GLY A 194 9.36 -0.42 -18.26
C GLY A 194 9.43 -0.55 -16.73
N SER A 195 8.77 -1.56 -16.17
CA SER A 195 8.83 -1.88 -14.73
C SER A 195 10.00 -2.78 -14.31
N VAL A 196 10.79 -3.31 -15.27
CA VAL A 196 11.85 -4.29 -15.00
C VAL A 196 13.20 -3.59 -14.76
N MET A 197 13.77 -3.81 -13.58
CA MET A 197 15.08 -3.26 -13.20
C MET A 197 16.23 -4.02 -13.89
N LEU A 198 16.89 -3.42 -14.87
CA LEU A 198 18.01 -4.07 -15.57
C LEU A 198 19.30 -4.05 -14.74
N ALA A 199 19.58 -2.91 -14.11
CA ALA A 199 20.72 -2.68 -13.22
C ALA A 199 20.56 -1.36 -12.47
N ALA A 200 20.63 -1.37 -11.14
CA ALA A 200 20.54 -0.18 -10.32
C ALA A 200 21.46 -0.23 -9.09
N GLN A 201 21.83 0.92 -8.55
CA GLN A 201 22.62 1.06 -7.32
C GLN A 201 21.79 1.72 -6.22
N GLN A 202 22.06 1.36 -4.96
CA GLN A 202 21.44 2.04 -3.82
C GLN A 202 21.87 3.51 -3.77
N THR A 203 20.88 4.38 -3.58
CA THR A 203 21.08 5.79 -3.24
C THR A 203 20.05 6.28 -2.22
N LYS A 204 20.03 7.59 -1.96
CA LYS A 204 19.07 8.28 -1.09
C LYS A 204 18.49 9.51 -1.78
N VAL A 205 17.19 9.77 -1.63
CA VAL A 205 16.58 11.07 -1.95
C VAL A 205 17.08 12.10 -0.95
N VAL A 206 17.72 13.16 -1.45
CA VAL A 206 18.34 14.21 -0.63
C VAL A 206 17.57 15.53 -0.66
N LYS A 207 16.79 15.80 -1.71
CA LYS A 207 15.97 17.01 -1.83
C LYS A 207 14.66 16.72 -2.56
N GLU A 208 13.61 17.46 -2.20
CA GLU A 208 12.33 17.53 -2.91
C GLU A 208 11.94 18.99 -3.19
N ARG A 209 11.07 19.22 -4.18
CA ARG A 209 10.36 20.49 -4.39
C ARG A 209 9.01 20.25 -5.05
N CYS A 210 8.13 21.25 -5.01
CA CYS A 210 7.02 21.32 -5.94
C CYS A 210 7.43 22.02 -7.24
N GLU A 211 6.96 21.49 -8.37
CA GLU A 211 7.05 22.11 -9.69
C GLU A 211 5.83 21.67 -10.50
N ARG A 212 4.99 22.62 -10.92
CA ARG A 212 3.77 22.41 -11.71
C ARG A 212 2.86 21.31 -11.12
N GLY A 213 2.46 21.46 -9.86
CA GLY A 213 1.55 20.52 -9.18
C GLY A 213 2.16 19.18 -8.71
N VAL A 214 3.36 18.83 -9.19
CA VAL A 214 4.01 17.53 -8.97
C VAL A 214 5.25 17.67 -8.08
N LYS A 215 5.49 16.71 -7.18
CA LYS A 215 6.77 16.66 -6.47
C LYS A 215 7.90 16.23 -7.40
N ARG A 216 8.96 17.02 -7.42
CA ARG A 216 10.25 16.64 -8.00
C ARG A 216 11.19 16.21 -6.89
N ILE A 217 12.05 15.25 -7.20
CA ILE A 217 13.08 14.77 -6.30
C ILE A 217 14.48 14.90 -6.91
N LYS A 218 15.49 14.81 -6.04
CA LYS A 218 16.90 14.64 -6.36
C LYS A 218 17.48 13.57 -5.45
N VAL A 219 18.07 12.53 -6.03
CA VAL A 219 18.92 11.59 -5.29
C VAL A 219 20.37 12.08 -5.14
N LYS A 220 21.07 11.51 -4.15
CA LYS A 220 22.53 11.50 -4.11
C LYS A 220 23.04 10.74 -5.33
N ARG A 221 24.22 11.09 -5.86
CA ARG A 221 24.94 10.18 -6.77
C ARG A 221 25.30 8.90 -5.99
N PRO A 222 25.10 7.69 -6.54
CA PRO A 222 25.64 6.46 -5.95
C PRO A 222 27.15 6.57 -5.73
N GLU A 223 27.64 5.91 -4.69
CA GLU A 223 29.08 5.80 -4.46
C GLU A 223 29.64 4.72 -5.39
N ASN A 224 30.83 4.93 -5.97
CA ASN A 224 31.40 4.08 -7.03
C ASN A 224 31.53 2.59 -6.64
N GLN A 225 31.60 2.28 -5.34
CA GLN A 225 31.71 0.92 -4.79
C GLN A 225 30.35 0.29 -4.42
N THR A 226 29.22 0.95 -4.68
CA THR A 226 27.90 0.39 -4.35
C THR A 226 27.54 -0.78 -5.26
N THR A 227 27.13 -1.88 -4.64
CA THR A 227 26.69 -3.10 -5.33
C THR A 227 25.55 -2.78 -6.30
N VAL A 228 25.74 -3.19 -7.56
CA VAL A 228 24.68 -3.15 -8.58
C VAL A 228 23.73 -4.31 -8.33
N VAL A 229 22.45 -4.01 -8.13
CA VAL A 229 21.36 -4.99 -8.08
C VAL A 229 20.62 -5.01 -9.41
N LYS A 230 20.08 -6.17 -9.78
CA LYS A 230 19.28 -6.38 -11.00
C LYS A 230 17.95 -7.03 -10.62
N PHE A 231 16.95 -7.01 -11.48
CA PHE A 231 15.79 -7.88 -11.36
C PHE A 231 16.25 -9.33 -11.43
N SER A 232 15.82 -10.12 -10.44
CA SER A 232 16.24 -11.48 -10.18
C SER A 232 15.15 -12.22 -9.41
N ARG A 233 14.01 -12.47 -10.08
CA ARG A 233 12.92 -13.29 -9.53
C ARG A 233 13.44 -14.72 -9.27
N PRO A 234 13.30 -15.27 -8.05
CA PRO A 234 13.64 -16.68 -7.80
C PRO A 234 12.76 -17.63 -8.62
N ASP A 235 13.31 -18.79 -8.97
CA ASP A 235 12.58 -19.92 -9.54
C ASP A 235 12.62 -21.13 -8.58
N ALA A 236 12.12 -22.30 -9.00
CA ALA A 236 12.07 -23.51 -8.17
C ALA A 236 13.45 -24.09 -7.79
N HIS A 237 14.52 -23.61 -8.41
CA HIS A 237 15.88 -24.17 -8.31
C HIS A 237 16.96 -23.11 -8.00
N HIS A 238 16.73 -21.82 -8.29
CA HIS A 238 17.76 -20.78 -8.24
C HIS A 238 17.40 -19.55 -7.41
N PHE A 239 18.37 -19.11 -6.59
CA PHE A 239 18.40 -17.80 -5.95
C PHE A 239 19.64 -17.02 -6.44
N LEU A 240 19.44 -15.90 -7.14
CA LEU A 240 20.56 -15.07 -7.62
C LEU A 240 20.99 -14.04 -6.58
N GLY A 241 22.27 -14.08 -6.19
CA GLY A 241 22.87 -13.19 -5.19
C GLY A 241 22.31 -13.36 -3.77
N PRO A 242 22.24 -14.59 -3.21
CA PRO A 242 21.59 -14.87 -1.91
C PRO A 242 22.26 -14.13 -0.74
N THR A 243 23.53 -13.74 -0.88
CA THR A 243 24.30 -13.03 0.14
C THR A 243 24.30 -11.49 0.00
N ILE A 244 23.66 -10.95 -1.04
CA ILE A 244 23.51 -9.50 -1.27
C ILE A 244 22.22 -9.05 -0.58
N PRO A 245 22.29 -8.33 0.57
CA PRO A 245 21.10 -8.00 1.36
C PRO A 245 20.25 -6.91 0.71
N ASP A 246 18.95 -6.93 0.97
CA ASP A 246 18.09 -5.84 0.53
C ASP A 246 18.50 -4.50 1.19
N PRO A 247 18.64 -3.40 0.41
CA PRO A 247 19.18 -2.15 0.94
C PRO A 247 18.19 -1.33 1.79
N TYR A 248 16.91 -1.67 1.80
CA TYR A 248 15.88 -1.15 2.71
C TYR A 248 15.82 -1.99 3.99
N GLU A 249 15.65 -3.31 3.86
CA GLU A 249 15.52 -4.27 4.96
C GLU A 249 16.70 -4.20 5.95
N ARG A 250 17.94 -4.10 5.43
CA ARG A 250 19.17 -3.93 6.23
C ARG A 250 19.15 -2.73 7.19
N LYS A 251 18.26 -1.75 6.99
CA LYS A 251 18.11 -0.57 7.86
C LYS A 251 16.97 -0.69 8.87
N THR A 252 16.01 -1.57 8.62
CA THR A 252 14.77 -1.68 9.40
C THR A 252 14.79 -2.86 10.36
N VAL A 253 15.44 -3.97 9.99
CA VAL A 253 15.54 -5.18 10.80
C VAL A 253 16.98 -5.68 10.92
N TYR A 254 17.23 -6.46 11.96
CA TYR A 254 18.47 -7.20 12.18
C TYR A 254 18.15 -8.52 12.88
N ILE A 255 19.11 -9.44 12.89
CA ILE A 255 18.97 -10.79 13.43
C ILE A 255 19.72 -10.91 14.76
N LYS A 256 19.15 -11.68 15.68
CA LYS A 256 19.68 -11.92 17.03
C LYS A 256 19.37 -13.39 17.42
N HIS A 257 19.84 -13.83 18.58
CA HIS A 257 19.45 -15.11 19.21
C HIS A 257 18.27 -14.95 20.20
N SER A 258 17.25 -15.81 20.13
CA SER A 258 16.10 -15.82 21.06
C SER A 258 16.13 -17.00 22.03
N PRO A 259 15.94 -16.74 23.35
CA PRO A 259 15.73 -17.79 24.34
C PRO A 259 14.64 -18.79 23.90
N GLY A 260 15.00 -20.06 23.81
CA GLY A 260 14.07 -21.15 23.48
C GLY A 260 13.57 -21.23 22.03
N LYS A 261 13.84 -20.23 21.18
CA LYS A 261 13.37 -20.16 19.78
C LYS A 261 14.48 -20.07 18.72
N GLY A 262 15.75 -20.02 19.13
CA GLY A 262 16.91 -20.04 18.21
C GLY A 262 17.09 -18.75 17.41
N ASP A 263 17.62 -18.88 16.18
CA ASP A 263 18.13 -17.78 15.36
C ASP A 263 17.14 -17.22 14.33
N GLY A 264 16.80 -15.94 14.47
CA GLY A 264 16.13 -15.18 13.42
C GLY A 264 15.98 -13.70 13.72
N VAL A 265 14.99 -13.05 13.10
CA VAL A 265 14.30 -11.93 13.74
C VAL A 265 13.61 -12.47 15.00
N TYR A 266 13.08 -13.71 14.94
CA TYR A 266 13.47 -14.95 15.67
C TYR A 266 12.68 -16.17 15.04
N ALA A 267 12.95 -17.45 15.35
CA ALA A 267 12.58 -18.58 14.44
C ALA A 267 11.83 -19.80 15.10
N MET A 268 11.42 -20.89 14.41
CA MET A 268 11.91 -21.51 13.16
C MET A 268 10.93 -22.56 12.52
N HIS A 269 11.40 -23.21 11.43
CA HIS A 269 10.83 -24.36 10.68
C HIS A 269 9.69 -24.08 9.68
N THR A 270 9.77 -24.83 8.55
CA THR A 270 9.10 -24.59 7.25
C THR A 270 8.95 -23.11 6.90
N ASN A 271 9.97 -22.54 6.24
CA ASN A 271 9.90 -21.18 5.65
C ASN A 271 8.95 -21.10 4.44
N ALA A 272 8.00 -22.02 4.33
CA ALA A 272 7.02 -22.11 3.28
C ALA A 272 5.87 -21.15 3.59
N ILE A 273 5.57 -20.25 2.66
CA ILE A 273 4.45 -19.32 2.77
C ILE A 273 3.69 -19.28 1.45
N ASN A 274 2.36 -19.34 1.51
CA ASN A 274 1.51 -19.16 0.34
C ASN A 274 1.73 -17.75 -0.24
N LEU A 275 2.05 -17.65 -1.53
CA LEU A 275 2.15 -16.37 -2.23
C LEU A 275 0.81 -16.03 -2.88
N ASP A 276 0.32 -16.92 -3.74
CA ASP A 276 -0.94 -16.74 -4.47
C ASP A 276 -1.48 -18.06 -5.04
N GLY A 277 -2.77 -18.36 -4.85
CA GLY A 277 -3.34 -19.64 -5.29
C GLY A 277 -2.50 -20.85 -4.83
N ASP A 278 -2.07 -21.69 -5.76
CA ASP A 278 -1.20 -22.85 -5.50
C ASP A 278 0.30 -22.49 -5.38
N LEU A 279 0.69 -21.24 -5.70
CA LEU A 279 2.08 -20.81 -5.65
C LEU A 279 2.50 -20.53 -4.20
N SER A 280 3.48 -21.30 -3.72
CA SER A 280 4.18 -21.06 -2.46
C SER A 280 5.61 -20.59 -2.69
N MET A 281 6.13 -19.77 -1.78
CA MET A 281 7.56 -19.48 -1.66
C MET A 281 8.14 -20.30 -0.53
N ASN A 282 9.39 -20.73 -0.65
CA ASN A 282 10.12 -21.42 0.41
C ASN A 282 11.59 -20.96 0.44
N ILE A 283 12.19 -20.90 1.63
CA ILE A 283 13.65 -20.80 1.81
C ILE A 283 14.13 -22.19 2.27
N PRO A 284 14.79 -22.98 1.40
CA PRO A 284 15.14 -24.37 1.71
C PRO A 284 16.30 -24.46 2.73
N PRO A 285 16.55 -25.65 3.32
CA PRO A 285 17.51 -25.83 4.42
C PRO A 285 18.91 -25.24 4.20
N ALA A 286 19.46 -25.36 2.98
CA ALA A 286 20.77 -24.81 2.61
C ALA A 286 20.86 -23.26 2.64
N PHE A 287 19.72 -22.59 2.80
CA PHE A 287 19.58 -21.13 2.91
C PHE A 287 18.94 -20.70 4.25
N HIS A 288 18.83 -21.61 5.24
CA HIS A 288 18.39 -21.23 6.59
C HIS A 288 19.42 -20.39 7.37
N SER A 289 20.71 -20.48 7.03
CA SER A 289 21.74 -19.65 7.66
C SER A 289 21.85 -18.28 7.01
N VAL A 290 21.94 -17.24 7.83
CA VAL A 290 22.09 -15.84 7.38
C VAL A 290 23.45 -15.54 6.73
N VAL A 291 24.40 -16.46 6.91
CA VAL A 291 25.69 -16.47 6.20
C VAL A 291 25.49 -16.92 4.75
N GLN A 292 24.60 -17.89 4.52
CA GLN A 292 24.29 -18.46 3.20
C GLN A 292 23.23 -17.63 2.45
N PHE A 293 22.22 -17.14 3.16
CA PHE A 293 21.13 -16.33 2.59
C PHE A 293 20.74 -15.18 3.50
N ARG A 294 20.91 -13.96 2.99
CA ARG A 294 20.49 -12.70 3.64
C ARG A 294 19.90 -11.70 2.65
N ALA A 295 19.49 -12.17 1.46
CA ALA A 295 18.88 -11.36 0.42
C ALA A 295 17.50 -10.83 0.85
N THR A 296 16.75 -11.64 1.61
CA THR A 296 15.60 -11.23 2.43
C THR A 296 15.67 -11.91 3.80
N LEU A 297 15.13 -11.27 4.84
CA LEU A 297 15.16 -11.76 6.22
C LEU A 297 13.76 -12.06 6.77
N ALA A 298 12.69 -11.72 6.07
CA ALA A 298 11.31 -11.92 6.53
C ALA A 298 10.97 -13.38 6.95
N HIS A 299 11.60 -14.38 6.32
CA HIS A 299 11.49 -15.81 6.66
C HIS A 299 12.02 -16.16 8.07
N LYS A 300 12.72 -15.23 8.72
CA LYS A 300 13.22 -15.34 10.08
C LYS A 300 12.29 -14.68 11.10
N THR A 301 11.03 -14.44 10.79
CA THR A 301 10.09 -13.74 11.69
C THR A 301 9.27 -14.74 12.46
N ASN A 302 9.16 -14.53 13.77
CA ASN A 302 8.70 -15.54 14.68
C ASN A 302 7.17 -15.61 14.80
N HIS A 303 6.67 -16.77 15.19
CA HIS A 303 5.25 -16.91 15.50
C HIS A 303 4.87 -16.30 16.86
N LYS A 304 3.70 -15.67 16.90
CA LYS A 304 2.94 -15.33 18.10
C LYS A 304 1.43 -15.36 17.83
N PHE A 305 0.64 -15.92 18.73
CA PHE A 305 -0.83 -15.90 18.62
C PHE A 305 -1.38 -14.57 19.13
N LEU A 306 -1.03 -14.21 20.37
CA LEU A 306 -1.59 -13.06 21.05
C LEU A 306 -0.79 -11.78 20.79
N SER A 307 -1.46 -10.82 20.15
CA SER A 307 -0.89 -9.52 19.79
C SER A 307 0.43 -9.65 19.01
N PRO A 308 0.44 -10.27 17.81
CA PRO A 308 1.58 -10.14 16.89
C PRO A 308 1.87 -8.66 16.61
N SER A 309 3.11 -8.32 16.27
CA SER A 309 3.49 -6.93 15.98
C SER A 309 3.39 -6.57 14.49
N ALA A 310 3.31 -7.58 13.63
CA ALA A 310 3.30 -7.48 12.19
C ALA A 310 2.41 -8.57 11.56
N TYR A 311 2.16 -8.44 10.26
CA TYR A 311 1.51 -9.46 9.42
C TYR A 311 2.21 -9.58 8.06
N PHE A 312 1.98 -10.69 7.36
CA PHE A 312 2.42 -10.87 5.98
C PHE A 312 1.40 -10.34 4.98
N THR A 313 1.85 -9.54 4.01
CA THR A 313 1.05 -9.08 2.87
C THR A 313 1.72 -9.45 1.54
N LYS A 314 0.98 -9.43 0.42
CA LYS A 314 1.55 -9.50 -0.93
C LYS A 314 2.33 -8.21 -1.23
N ALA A 315 3.47 -8.27 -1.93
CA ALA A 315 4.27 -7.10 -2.28
C ALA A 315 5.01 -7.27 -3.62
N PHE A 316 5.20 -6.18 -4.36
CA PHE A 316 6.05 -6.15 -5.55
C PHE A 316 7.42 -5.57 -5.20
N HIS A 317 8.47 -6.38 -5.31
CA HIS A 317 9.84 -5.96 -5.08
C HIS A 317 10.61 -5.76 -6.40
N PRO A 318 11.30 -4.61 -6.62
CA PRO A 318 12.02 -4.34 -7.88
C PRO A 318 13.12 -5.35 -8.20
N ARG A 319 13.62 -6.09 -7.19
CA ARG A 319 14.56 -7.19 -7.37
C ARG A 319 13.89 -8.57 -7.45
N PHE A 320 12.87 -8.86 -6.66
CA PHE A 320 12.37 -10.24 -6.49
C PHE A 320 11.03 -10.50 -7.21
N GLY A 321 10.38 -9.47 -7.75
CA GLY A 321 9.03 -9.59 -8.31
C GLY A 321 7.97 -9.74 -7.23
N HIS A 322 6.97 -10.58 -7.48
CA HIS A 322 5.89 -10.84 -6.53
C HIS A 322 6.41 -11.69 -5.37
N ILE A 323 6.33 -11.15 -4.15
CA ILE A 323 6.72 -11.81 -2.91
C ILE A 323 5.72 -11.50 -1.79
N ARG A 324 5.96 -12.04 -0.59
CA ARG A 324 5.34 -11.56 0.66
C ARG A 324 6.30 -10.59 1.35
N ALA A 325 5.74 -9.59 2.02
CA ALA A 325 6.47 -8.64 2.87
C ALA A 325 5.83 -8.54 4.25
N LEU A 326 6.61 -8.08 5.24
CA LEU A 326 6.13 -7.80 6.59
C LEU A 326 5.64 -6.37 6.71
N VAL A 327 4.42 -6.20 7.21
CA VAL A 327 3.82 -4.91 7.57
C VAL A 327 3.69 -4.87 9.08
N ALA A 328 4.14 -3.80 9.73
CA ALA A 328 3.87 -3.61 11.15
C ALA A 328 2.38 -3.25 11.37
N GLU A 329 1.72 -3.91 12.33
CA GLU A 329 0.34 -3.60 12.73
C GLU A 329 0.26 -2.40 13.68
N ARG A 330 1.36 -2.15 14.40
CA ARG A 330 1.51 -1.10 15.40
C ARG A 330 2.94 -0.58 15.43
N PHE A 331 3.17 0.47 16.21
CA PHE A 331 4.53 0.96 16.46
C PHE A 331 5.37 -0.13 17.14
N ILE A 332 6.55 -0.41 16.58
CA ILE A 332 7.53 -1.36 17.13
C ILE A 332 8.75 -0.56 17.62
N PRO A 333 8.96 -0.42 18.95
CA PRO A 333 10.17 0.13 19.54
C PRO A 333 11.45 -0.54 19.03
N ARG A 334 12.53 0.23 18.91
CA ARG A 334 13.86 -0.30 18.56
C ARG A 334 14.30 -1.36 19.56
N GLY A 335 14.62 -2.56 19.07
CA GLY A 335 15.10 -3.67 19.89
C GLY A 335 14.01 -4.64 20.35
N GLN A 336 12.74 -4.35 20.09
CA GLN A 336 11.64 -5.31 20.25
C GLN A 336 11.63 -6.32 19.10
N GLU A 337 11.30 -7.58 19.40
CA GLU A 337 11.07 -8.65 18.42
C GLU A 337 9.90 -8.30 17.48
N VAL A 338 10.09 -8.56 16.18
CA VAL A 338 9.00 -8.58 15.21
C VAL A 338 8.42 -10.01 15.20
N SER A 339 7.13 -10.13 15.50
CA SER A 339 6.38 -11.39 15.46
C SER A 339 5.12 -11.25 14.61
N VAL A 340 4.69 -12.38 14.05
CA VAL A 340 3.52 -12.53 13.17
C VAL A 340 2.64 -13.69 13.67
N ASN A 341 1.34 -13.65 13.40
CA ASN A 341 0.57 -14.89 13.42
C ASN A 341 0.85 -15.65 12.10
N TYR A 342 1.18 -16.95 12.17
CA TYR A 342 1.47 -17.76 10.98
C TYR A 342 0.20 -18.19 10.24
N GLY A 343 -0.96 -18.18 10.92
CA GLY A 343 -2.24 -18.50 10.32
C GLY A 343 -2.34 -19.93 9.81
N TYR A 344 -1.69 -20.91 10.46
CA TYR A 344 -1.92 -22.32 10.15
C TYR A 344 -3.41 -22.63 10.34
N HIS A 345 -4.04 -23.22 9.31
CA HIS A 345 -5.43 -23.66 9.38
C HIS A 345 -5.68 -24.56 10.59
N TRP A 346 -6.85 -24.44 11.22
CA TRP A 346 -7.21 -25.23 12.38
C TRP A 346 -7.19 -26.74 12.09
N ASN A 347 -6.09 -27.38 12.46
CA ASN A 347 -5.88 -28.82 12.38
C ASN A 347 -4.76 -29.21 13.35
N PRO A 348 -5.05 -29.28 14.68
CA PRO A 348 -4.05 -29.57 15.71
C PRO A 348 -3.22 -30.83 15.44
N THR A 349 -3.82 -31.85 14.83
CA THR A 349 -3.17 -33.12 14.44
C THR A 349 -2.02 -32.93 13.44
N ASN A 350 -2.14 -31.93 12.55
CA ASN A 350 -1.14 -31.62 11.52
C ASN A 350 -0.25 -30.42 11.87
N TRP A 351 -0.43 -29.81 13.05
CA TRP A 351 0.40 -28.69 13.49
C TRP A 351 1.79 -29.16 13.93
N PRO A 352 2.85 -28.37 13.69
CA PRO A 352 4.14 -28.58 14.33
C PRO A 352 3.96 -28.61 15.85
N GLN A 353 4.60 -29.56 16.53
CA GLN A 353 4.45 -29.75 17.99
C GLN A 353 4.78 -28.49 18.80
N TRP A 354 5.73 -27.66 18.33
CA TRP A 354 6.04 -26.37 18.95
C TRP A 354 4.89 -25.36 18.85
N TYR A 355 4.10 -25.40 17.77
CA TYR A 355 2.98 -24.50 17.51
C TYR A 355 1.77 -24.89 18.37
N LEU A 356 1.50 -26.20 18.48
CA LEU A 356 0.49 -26.74 19.40
C LEU A 356 0.82 -26.38 20.86
N LYS A 357 2.06 -26.63 21.30
CA LYS A 357 2.50 -26.27 22.66
C LYS A 357 2.38 -24.76 22.92
N LEU A 358 2.77 -23.92 21.96
CA LEU A 358 2.65 -22.47 22.09
C LEU A 358 1.18 -22.00 22.03
N TYR A 359 0.29 -22.73 21.35
CA TYR A 359 -1.15 -22.49 21.39
C TYR A 359 -1.69 -22.73 22.80
N GLU A 360 -1.37 -23.87 23.40
CA GLU A 360 -1.76 -24.21 24.76
C GLU A 360 -1.21 -23.22 25.79
N GLU A 361 0.03 -22.75 25.60
CA GLU A 361 0.68 -21.73 26.44
C GLU A 361 0.07 -20.32 26.31
N GLU A 362 -0.28 -19.86 25.10
CA GLU A 362 -0.81 -18.50 24.87
C GLU A 362 -2.35 -18.40 24.92
N LEU A 363 -3.09 -19.45 24.58
CA LEU A 363 -4.55 -19.44 24.38
C LEU A 363 -5.33 -20.44 25.25
N GLY A 364 -4.65 -21.39 25.91
CA GLY A 364 -5.27 -22.43 26.73
C GLY A 364 -5.53 -23.74 25.98
N LEU A 365 -6.04 -24.74 26.69
CA LEU A 365 -6.23 -26.09 26.17
C LEU A 365 -7.21 -26.14 24.99
N VAL A 366 -6.90 -27.00 24.01
CA VAL A 366 -7.62 -27.17 22.74
C VAL A 366 -9.09 -27.62 22.92
N GLY A 367 -9.48 -28.09 24.11
CA GLY A 367 -10.83 -28.61 24.40
C GLY A 367 -11.94 -27.56 24.62
N ASP A 368 -11.60 -26.30 24.94
CA ASP A 368 -12.60 -25.32 25.42
C ASP A 368 -13.11 -24.33 24.35
N GLN A 369 -12.68 -24.45 23.08
CA GLN A 369 -12.79 -23.36 22.09
C GLN A 369 -13.58 -23.64 20.80
N GLU A 370 -14.71 -24.37 20.85
CA GLU A 370 -15.71 -24.30 19.76
C GLU A 370 -16.32 -22.88 19.58
N ASN A 371 -16.12 -21.96 20.54
CA ASN A 371 -16.78 -20.65 20.59
C ASN A 371 -15.89 -19.42 20.33
N VAL A 372 -14.59 -19.55 20.03
CA VAL A 372 -13.64 -18.40 20.04
C VAL A 372 -13.32 -17.80 18.67
N PHE A 373 -13.61 -18.51 17.57
CA PHE A 373 -13.31 -18.08 16.20
C PHE A 373 -14.54 -18.00 15.27
N GLY A 374 -15.72 -17.77 15.84
CA GLY A 374 -16.97 -17.48 15.11
C GLY A 374 -17.12 -16.00 14.71
#